data_AF-A0A0R1XK52-F1
#
_entry.id   AF-A0A0R1XK52-F1
#
_cell.length_a   1.000
_cell.length_b   1.000
_cell.length_c   1.000
_cell.angle_alpha   90.00
_cell.angle_beta   90.00
_cell.angle_gamma   90.00
#
_symmetry.space_group_name_H-M   'P 1'
#
loop_
_entity.id
_entity.type
_entity.pdbx_description
1 polymer ?
#
loop_
_entity_poly.entity_id
_entity_poly.type
_entity_poly.pdbx_seq_one_letter_code
_entity_poly.pdbx_strand_id
1 'polypeptide(L)'
;MIAQHKATLLAHSTKKKLLYICDLLALELPQAKPKIHRDVLFDFLIAQINSPARYQLILTYLDNSQIGASTNDLKLVFPKLNYRQRRLLTQHGYLRVAYYYKFDCYGRSLDVPVYNYFDYFNLVAHQAQFPALLKYLRSLQRQTPAEIAKKQAKKTEQQQFRTDYQQLVASFADPLERAIIDLAFWTVQLNHLAKTKPQRPDAPDYYEEKAKALKLFHQTKNPLVIVQFYRPDNPDKLWIQLCGHHLEEFRAARYYFDQRVVDYYEDHQQLITSCPKCEVVHQKDYYSLFHVKVGTTATNFDFHMPYLLGQPIFGAGSQYPQVQQVENEGSDFRFGRGMAPGELGKIGGSRYVEKAFYRAFEKLSQLTPPTKA
;
A
#
# COMPACT_ATOMS: atom_id res chain seq x y z
N MET A 1 39.95 -23.43 25.77
CA MET A 1 38.75 -23.72 26.59
C MET A 1 37.46 -23.10 26.03
N ILE A 2 37.28 -21.77 26.08
CA ILE A 2 36.00 -21.12 25.68
C ILE A 2 35.59 -21.43 24.23
N ALA A 3 36.55 -21.44 23.29
CA ALA A 3 36.28 -21.77 21.88
C ALA A 3 35.88 -23.25 21.64
N GLN A 4 36.44 -24.18 22.41
CA GLN A 4 36.08 -25.61 22.33
C GLN A 4 34.69 -25.86 22.91
N HIS A 5 34.34 -25.23 24.03
CA HIS A 5 32.99 -25.33 24.61
C HIS A 5 31.92 -24.74 23.67
N LYS A 6 32.24 -23.66 22.94
CA LYS A 6 31.37 -23.02 21.95
C LYS A 6 31.05 -23.94 20.76
N ALA A 7 32.04 -24.68 20.26
CA ALA A 7 31.86 -25.62 19.14
C ALA A 7 30.98 -26.82 19.54
N THR A 8 31.20 -27.39 20.73
CA THR A 8 30.42 -28.51 21.27
C THR A 8 28.95 -28.12 21.52
N LEU A 9 28.70 -26.89 21.99
CA LEU A 9 27.36 -26.37 22.23
C LEU A 9 26.54 -26.10 20.97
N LEU A 10 27.19 -25.72 19.85
CA LEU A 10 26.48 -25.46 18.58
C LEU A 10 25.88 -26.73 17.96
N ALA A 11 26.48 -27.90 18.22
CA ALA A 11 26.08 -29.20 17.67
C ALA A 11 24.92 -29.90 18.42
N HIS A 12 24.37 -29.28 19.48
CA HIS A 12 23.40 -29.91 20.36
C HIS A 12 21.99 -29.33 20.22
N SER A 13 20.95 -30.16 20.44
CA SER A 13 19.57 -29.66 20.52
C SER A 13 19.38 -28.77 21.76
N THR A 14 18.38 -27.88 21.77
CA THR A 14 18.13 -26.90 22.85
C THR A 14 18.11 -27.53 24.25
N LYS A 15 17.63 -28.77 24.38
CA LYS A 15 17.62 -29.55 25.62
C LYS A 15 19.02 -29.99 26.08
N LYS A 16 19.89 -30.41 25.15
CA LYS A 16 21.28 -30.78 25.44
C LYS A 16 22.14 -29.56 25.78
N LYS A 17 21.86 -28.41 25.15
CA LYS A 17 22.53 -27.13 25.49
C LYS A 17 22.24 -26.68 26.92
N LEU A 18 20.99 -26.83 27.37
CA LEU A 18 20.57 -26.49 28.72
C LEU A 18 21.19 -27.39 29.81
N LEU A 19 21.28 -28.71 29.56
CA LEU A 19 21.95 -29.65 30.48
C LEU A 19 23.45 -29.33 30.64
N TYR A 20 24.11 -28.95 29.55
CA TYR A 20 25.52 -28.56 29.55
C TYR A 20 25.82 -27.30 30.40
N ILE A 21 24.84 -26.39 30.52
CA ILE A 21 24.95 -25.20 31.38
C ILE A 21 24.84 -25.57 32.85
N CYS A 22 23.97 -26.53 33.21
CA CYS A 22 23.88 -27.04 34.58
C CYS A 22 25.22 -27.64 35.04
N ASP A 23 25.89 -28.38 34.14
CA ASP A 23 27.22 -28.93 34.39
C ASP A 23 28.29 -27.83 34.53
N LEU A 24 28.28 -26.80 33.67
CA LEU A 24 29.21 -25.67 33.73
C LEU A 24 29.06 -24.80 34.99
N LEU A 25 27.86 -24.75 35.56
CA LEU A 25 27.56 -23.98 36.77
C LEU A 25 27.71 -24.80 38.06
N ALA A 26 28.12 -26.07 37.95
CA ALA A 26 28.24 -27.04 39.05
C ALA A 26 26.96 -27.13 39.90
N LEU A 27 25.79 -27.10 39.25
CA LEU A 27 24.50 -27.21 39.92
C LEU A 27 24.08 -28.69 39.98
N GLU A 28 23.83 -29.22 41.18
CA GLU A 28 23.31 -30.58 41.34
C GLU A 28 21.86 -30.64 40.82
N LEU A 29 21.66 -31.38 39.73
CA LEU A 29 20.32 -31.66 39.22
C LEU A 29 19.65 -32.73 40.11
N PRO A 30 18.34 -32.62 40.40
CA PRO A 30 17.61 -33.65 41.14
C PRO A 30 17.73 -34.99 40.40
N GLN A 31 18.16 -36.04 41.10
CA GLN A 31 18.32 -37.37 40.51
C GLN A 31 16.97 -38.06 40.31
N ALA A 32 16.25 -37.74 39.23
CA ALA A 32 15.21 -38.58 38.64
C ALA A 32 14.91 -38.17 37.19
N LYS A 33 14.90 -39.13 36.25
CA LYS A 33 14.27 -38.95 34.92
C LYS A 33 12.74 -38.92 35.11
N PRO A 34 12.02 -38.01 34.42
CA PRO A 34 11.74 -38.17 32.99
C PRO A 34 12.03 -36.88 32.20
N LYS A 35 11.58 -36.77 30.96
CA LYS A 35 11.78 -35.61 30.07
C LYS A 35 11.50 -34.29 30.81
N ILE A 36 12.55 -33.65 31.33
CA ILE A 36 12.45 -32.30 31.88
C ILE A 36 12.04 -31.40 30.71
N HIS A 37 10.82 -30.86 30.80
CA HIS A 37 10.30 -29.87 29.87
C HIS A 37 11.14 -28.60 30.01
N ARG A 38 11.33 -27.86 28.91
CA ARG A 38 12.14 -26.63 28.87
C ARG A 38 11.79 -25.70 30.05
N ASP A 39 10.50 -25.59 30.34
CA ASP A 39 9.95 -24.67 31.34
C ASP A 39 10.38 -25.04 32.77
N VAL A 40 10.41 -26.34 33.11
CA VAL A 40 10.81 -26.85 34.44
C VAL A 40 12.29 -26.63 34.74
N LEU A 41 13.15 -26.74 33.72
CA LEU A 41 14.59 -26.50 33.89
C LEU A 41 14.90 -24.99 34.04
N PHE A 42 14.06 -24.13 33.46
CA PHE A 42 14.19 -22.69 33.59
C PHE A 42 13.74 -22.19 34.97
N ASP A 43 12.65 -22.72 35.52
CA ASP A 43 12.21 -22.39 36.89
C ASP A 43 13.29 -22.75 37.93
N PHE A 44 13.97 -23.88 37.73
CA PHE A 44 15.11 -24.30 38.55
C PHE A 44 16.32 -23.35 38.44
N LEU A 45 16.66 -22.91 37.22
CA LEU A 45 17.74 -21.93 36.99
C LEU A 45 17.41 -20.57 37.61
N ILE A 46 16.16 -20.10 37.50
CA ILE A 46 15.70 -18.83 38.10
C ILE A 46 15.78 -18.88 39.63
N ALA A 47 15.38 -19.99 40.26
CA ALA A 47 15.43 -20.17 41.71
C ALA A 47 16.85 -20.14 42.31
N GLN A 48 17.88 -20.34 41.49
CA GLN A 48 19.29 -20.43 41.90
C GLN A 48 20.09 -19.14 41.64
N ILE A 49 19.49 -18.10 41.04
CA ILE A 49 20.17 -16.83 40.73
C ILE A 49 20.13 -15.91 41.96
N ASN A 50 21.09 -16.08 42.86
CA ASN A 50 21.29 -15.19 44.02
C ASN A 50 22.55 -14.31 43.92
N SER A 51 23.23 -14.24 42.76
CA SER A 51 24.40 -13.37 42.57
C SER A 51 24.44 -12.60 41.23
N PRO A 52 24.82 -11.31 41.24
CA PRO A 52 24.92 -10.48 40.02
C PRO A 52 25.87 -11.02 38.96
N ALA A 53 26.96 -11.70 39.37
CA ALA A 53 27.93 -12.28 38.44
C ALA A 53 27.34 -13.47 37.65
N ARG A 54 26.49 -14.29 38.29
CA ARG A 54 25.78 -15.39 37.62
C ARG A 54 24.70 -14.88 36.66
N TYR A 55 24.03 -13.78 37.01
CA TYR A 55 23.07 -13.10 36.13
C TYR A 55 23.75 -12.59 34.85
N GLN A 56 24.93 -11.96 34.96
CA GLN A 56 25.66 -11.46 33.80
C GLN A 56 26.13 -12.59 32.86
N LEU A 57 26.52 -13.73 33.42
CA LEU A 57 26.90 -14.92 32.66
C LEU A 57 25.72 -15.50 31.85
N ILE A 58 24.53 -15.57 32.46
CA ILE A 58 23.31 -16.04 31.80
C ILE A 58 22.87 -15.06 30.69
N LEU A 59 22.92 -13.75 30.94
CA LEU A 59 22.65 -12.75 29.91
C LEU A 59 23.59 -12.89 28.71
N THR A 60 24.89 -13.04 28.98
CA THR A 60 25.92 -13.25 27.95
C THR A 60 25.66 -14.56 27.18
N TYR A 61 25.19 -15.61 27.84
CA TYR A 61 24.84 -16.88 27.19
C TYR A 61 23.59 -16.79 26.30
N LEU A 62 22.52 -16.16 26.79
CA LEU A 62 21.28 -15.97 26.04
C LEU A 62 21.54 -15.13 24.77
N ASP A 63 22.35 -14.09 24.91
CA ASP A 63 22.76 -13.21 23.80
C ASP A 63 23.62 -13.97 22.77
N ASN A 64 24.68 -14.66 23.21
CA ASN A 64 25.53 -15.47 22.33
C ASN A 64 24.80 -16.66 21.66
N SER A 65 23.73 -17.15 22.28
CA SER A 65 22.93 -18.27 21.76
C SER A 65 21.72 -17.82 20.96
N GLN A 66 21.52 -16.50 20.78
CA GLN A 66 20.36 -15.91 20.13
C GLN A 66 19.02 -16.39 20.73
N ILE A 67 18.98 -16.63 22.03
CA ILE A 67 17.77 -17.07 22.73
C ILE A 67 17.04 -15.84 23.25
N GLY A 68 15.93 -15.49 22.61
CA GLY A 68 15.05 -14.39 23.04
C GLY A 68 13.58 -14.68 22.79
N ALA A 69 12.72 -13.76 23.22
CA ALA A 69 11.28 -13.86 23.00
C ALA A 69 10.91 -13.25 21.65
N SER A 70 10.31 -14.05 20.76
CA SER A 70 9.85 -13.57 19.47
C SER A 70 8.61 -12.67 19.62
N THR A 71 8.28 -11.94 18.56
CA THR A 71 7.01 -11.22 18.49
C THR A 71 5.79 -12.13 18.61
N ASN A 72 5.92 -13.42 18.30
CA ASN A 72 4.83 -14.38 18.40
C ASN A 72 4.66 -14.88 19.84
N ASP A 73 5.75 -15.11 20.57
CA ASP A 73 5.71 -15.48 22.00
C ASP A 73 5.01 -14.39 22.82
N LEU A 74 5.34 -13.13 22.54
CA LEU A 74 4.67 -11.97 23.14
C LEU A 74 3.16 -11.91 22.83
N LYS A 75 2.73 -12.32 21.63
CA LYS A 75 1.31 -12.33 21.25
C LYS A 75 0.54 -13.48 21.87
N LEU A 76 1.19 -14.60 22.16
CA LEU A 76 0.55 -15.74 22.83
C LEU A 76 0.12 -15.36 24.26
N VAL A 77 0.98 -14.64 24.99
CA VAL A 77 0.68 -14.22 26.37
C VAL A 77 -0.04 -12.88 26.44
N PHE A 78 0.22 -11.97 25.50
CA PHE A 78 -0.49 -10.71 25.36
C PHE A 78 -1.16 -10.59 23.98
N PRO A 79 -2.33 -11.23 23.77
CA PRO A 79 -3.01 -11.23 22.47
C PRO A 79 -3.33 -9.83 21.92
N LYS A 80 -3.51 -8.87 22.83
CA LYS A 80 -3.81 -7.47 22.50
C LYS A 80 -2.57 -6.58 22.34
N LEU A 81 -1.36 -7.12 22.49
CA LEU A 81 -0.11 -6.37 22.38
C LEU A 81 0.22 -6.04 20.92
N ASN A 82 -0.11 -4.82 20.51
CA ASN A 82 0.15 -4.33 19.15
C ASN A 82 1.56 -3.73 19.00
N TYR A 83 1.95 -3.46 17.75
CA TYR A 83 3.26 -2.89 17.42
C TYR A 83 3.57 -1.58 18.18
N ARG A 84 2.58 -0.69 18.32
CA ARG A 84 2.78 0.61 18.99
C ARG A 84 3.06 0.44 20.47
N GLN A 85 2.39 -0.49 21.12
CA GLN A 85 2.61 -0.82 22.53
C GLN A 85 3.98 -1.49 22.73
N ARG A 86 4.41 -2.40 21.84
CA ARG A 86 5.78 -2.95 21.90
C ARG A 86 6.82 -1.85 21.76
N ARG A 87 6.65 -0.96 20.77
CA ARG A 87 7.54 0.19 20.58
C ARG A 87 7.58 1.08 21.82
N LEU A 88 6.43 1.35 22.44
CA LEU A 88 6.34 2.13 23.68
C LEU A 88 7.14 1.47 24.82
N LEU A 89 6.97 0.16 25.03
CA LEU A 89 7.70 -0.59 26.05
C LEU A 89 9.21 -0.57 25.79
N THR A 90 9.62 -0.78 24.54
CA THR A 90 11.04 -0.72 24.14
C THR A 90 11.63 0.67 24.33
N GLN A 91 10.90 1.73 23.95
CA GLN A 91 11.33 3.12 24.13
C GLN A 91 11.57 3.49 25.60
N HIS A 92 10.79 2.91 26.50
CA HIS A 92 10.91 3.15 27.94
C HIS A 92 11.72 2.05 28.67
N GLY A 93 12.39 1.14 27.94
CA GLY A 93 13.28 0.14 28.52
C GLY A 93 12.61 -1.08 29.16
N TYR A 94 11.28 -1.17 29.15
CA TYR A 94 10.52 -2.29 29.71
C TYR A 94 10.53 -3.55 28.83
N LEU A 95 10.96 -3.43 27.57
CA LEU A 95 11.06 -4.54 26.64
C LEU A 95 12.23 -4.30 25.68
N ARG A 96 13.45 -4.61 26.13
CA ARG A 96 14.68 -4.36 25.35
C ARG A 96 14.76 -5.33 24.18
N VAL A 97 15.28 -4.84 23.05
CA VAL A 97 15.61 -5.70 21.91
C VAL A 97 16.97 -6.34 22.20
N ALA A 98 17.02 -7.67 22.16
CA ALA A 98 18.26 -8.41 22.29
C ALA A 98 19.03 -8.40 20.96
N TYR A 99 18.35 -8.75 19.87
CA TYR A 99 18.91 -8.69 18.52
C TYR A 99 17.80 -8.56 17.47
N TYR A 100 18.18 -8.32 16.22
CA TYR A 100 17.29 -8.34 15.07
C TYR A 100 17.57 -9.56 14.21
N TYR A 101 16.53 -10.32 13.87
CA TYR A 101 16.62 -11.39 12.89
C TYR A 101 16.15 -10.86 11.53
N LYS A 102 16.94 -11.11 10.48
CA LYS A 102 16.61 -10.72 9.11
C LYS A 102 15.69 -11.77 8.48
N PHE A 103 14.56 -11.30 7.96
CA PHE A 103 13.58 -12.12 7.28
C PHE A 103 13.28 -11.51 5.91
N ASP A 104 13.58 -12.24 4.84
CA ASP A 104 13.29 -11.80 3.48
C ASP A 104 11.86 -12.18 3.10
N CYS A 105 11.06 -11.18 2.74
CA CYS A 105 9.67 -11.36 2.37
C CYS A 105 9.28 -10.37 1.27
N TYR A 106 8.62 -10.86 0.22
CA TYR A 106 8.19 -10.03 -0.92
C TYR A 106 9.31 -9.20 -1.55
N GLY A 107 10.51 -9.78 -1.69
CA GLY A 107 11.68 -9.12 -2.26
C GLY A 107 12.28 -8.00 -1.40
N ARG A 108 11.94 -7.95 -0.10
CA ARG A 108 12.50 -6.98 0.86
C ARG A 108 13.05 -7.72 2.08
N SER A 109 14.21 -7.27 2.55
CA SER A 109 14.77 -7.73 3.83
C SER A 109 14.15 -6.93 4.98
N LEU A 110 13.51 -7.63 5.91
CA LEU A 110 12.85 -7.05 7.09
C LEU A 110 13.64 -7.41 8.34
N ASP A 111 14.00 -6.41 9.14
CA ASP A 111 14.58 -6.62 10.46
C ASP A 111 13.47 -6.82 11.49
N VAL A 112 13.38 -8.02 12.04
CA VAL A 112 12.38 -8.39 13.05
C VAL A 112 13.04 -8.39 14.44
N PRO A 113 12.54 -7.59 15.40
CA PRO A 113 13.13 -7.55 16.73
C PRO A 113 12.83 -8.83 17.51
N VAL A 114 13.87 -9.39 18.10
CA VAL A 114 13.80 -10.43 19.14
C VAL A 114 14.10 -9.77 20.48
N TYR A 115 13.20 -9.95 21.44
CA TYR A 115 13.26 -9.22 22.70
C TYR A 115 13.99 -10.00 23.77
N ASN A 116 14.53 -9.27 24.75
CA ASN A 116 15.19 -9.84 25.91
C ASN A 116 14.22 -10.76 26.66
N TYR A 117 14.69 -11.99 26.92
CA TYR A 117 13.88 -13.05 27.52
C TYR A 117 13.44 -12.72 28.95
N PHE A 118 14.31 -12.08 29.76
CA PHE A 118 13.96 -11.70 31.13
C PHE A 118 12.95 -10.55 31.18
N ASP A 119 13.09 -9.57 30.28
CA ASP A 119 12.10 -8.49 30.17
C ASP A 119 10.72 -9.06 29.79
N TYR A 120 10.69 -10.03 28.87
CA TYR A 120 9.48 -10.77 28.54
C TYR A 120 8.88 -11.47 29.78
N PHE A 121 9.66 -12.27 30.52
CA PHE A 121 9.17 -12.95 31.73
C PHE A 121 8.69 -11.98 32.80
N ASN A 122 9.40 -10.88 32.98
CA ASN A 122 9.04 -9.84 33.93
C ASN A 122 7.69 -9.21 33.56
N LEU A 123 7.46 -8.94 32.27
CA LEU A 123 6.16 -8.47 31.80
C LEU A 123 5.06 -9.51 32.05
N VAL A 124 5.32 -10.79 31.82
CA VAL A 124 4.36 -11.88 32.07
C VAL A 124 4.02 -12.01 33.56
N ALA A 125 5.02 -11.98 34.43
CA ALA A 125 4.84 -12.03 35.88
C ALA A 125 4.01 -10.84 36.41
N HIS A 126 4.08 -9.70 35.73
CA HIS A 126 3.32 -8.49 36.05
C HIS A 126 2.18 -8.20 35.06
N GLN A 127 1.60 -9.24 34.46
CA GLN A 127 0.55 -9.10 33.44
C GLN A 127 -0.68 -8.34 33.95
N ALA A 128 -1.04 -8.47 35.23
CA ALA A 128 -2.17 -7.77 35.83
C ALA A 128 -1.98 -6.24 35.84
N GLN A 129 -0.74 -5.76 36.02
CA GLN A 129 -0.40 -4.33 36.05
C GLN A 129 -0.19 -3.75 34.64
N PHE A 130 -0.18 -4.60 33.61
CA PHE A 130 0.15 -4.21 32.24
C PHE A 130 -0.73 -3.09 31.66
N PRO A 131 -2.07 -3.08 31.84
CA PRO A 131 -2.91 -1.97 31.36
C PRO A 131 -2.57 -0.63 32.03
N ALA A 132 -2.29 -0.65 33.33
CA ALA A 132 -1.91 0.54 34.09
C ALA A 132 -0.53 1.06 33.68
N LEU A 133 0.45 0.16 33.49
CA LEU A 133 1.76 0.49 32.94
C LEU A 133 1.64 1.17 31.57
N LEU A 134 0.87 0.62 30.64
CA LEU A 134 0.68 1.23 29.33
C LEU A 134 0.01 2.60 29.40
N LYS A 135 -0.93 2.81 30.33
CA LYS A 135 -1.54 4.13 30.57
C LYS A 135 -0.51 5.13 31.09
N TYR A 136 0.31 4.72 32.05
CA TYR A 136 1.39 5.53 32.61
C TYR A 136 2.44 5.89 31.54
N LEU A 137 2.94 4.92 30.78
CA LEU A 137 3.93 5.19 29.72
C LEU A 137 3.38 6.13 28.64
N ARG A 138 2.08 6.02 28.30
CA ARG A 138 1.43 6.98 27.40
C ARG A 138 1.35 8.39 27.99
N SER A 139 1.14 8.53 29.30
CA SER A 139 1.17 9.84 29.96
C SER A 139 2.57 10.44 30.03
N LEU A 140 3.62 9.61 30.07
CA LEU A 140 5.02 10.05 29.99
C LEU A 140 5.42 10.49 28.58
N GLN A 141 4.77 9.96 27.54
CA GLN A 141 4.87 10.51 26.18
C GLN A 141 4.16 11.87 26.12
N ARG A 142 4.80 12.90 26.69
CA ARG A 142 4.47 14.28 26.38
C ARG A 142 4.74 14.48 24.89
N GLN A 143 3.69 14.70 24.11
CA GLN A 143 3.86 15.17 22.75
C GLN A 143 4.67 16.47 22.82
N THR A 144 5.71 16.56 22.02
CA THR A 144 6.47 17.82 21.97
C THR A 144 5.53 18.92 21.47
N PRO A 145 5.71 20.19 21.88
CA PRO A 145 4.94 21.30 21.34
C PRO A 145 4.92 21.32 19.80
N ALA A 146 6.02 20.90 19.16
CA ALA A 146 6.12 20.74 17.71
C ALA A 146 5.18 19.65 17.14
N GLU A 147 5.05 18.50 17.81
CA GLU A 147 4.12 17.45 17.39
C GLU A 147 2.65 17.86 17.56
N ILE A 148 2.33 18.57 18.64
CA ILE A 148 1.00 19.14 18.89
C ILE A 148 0.67 20.16 17.80
N ALA A 149 1.58 21.09 17.54
CA ALA A 149 1.43 22.11 16.49
C ALA A 149 1.23 21.47 15.11
N LYS A 150 2.02 20.43 14.77
CA LYS A 150 1.88 19.71 13.50
C LYS A 150 0.54 19.00 13.36
N LYS A 151 0.03 18.37 14.44
CA LYS A 151 -1.31 17.77 14.45
C LYS A 151 -2.40 18.82 14.29
N GLN A 152 -2.27 19.96 14.98
CA GLN A 152 -3.24 21.04 14.93
C GLN A 152 -3.28 21.65 13.52
N ALA A 153 -2.12 21.96 12.94
CA ALA A 153 -2.01 22.45 11.57
C ALA A 153 -2.69 21.51 10.56
N LYS A 154 -2.41 20.20 10.66
CA LYS A 154 -3.05 19.20 9.80
C LYS A 154 -4.58 19.18 9.97
N LYS A 155 -5.08 19.32 11.21
CA LYS A 155 -6.52 19.36 11.47
C LYS A 155 -7.16 20.63 10.89
N THR A 156 -6.48 21.77 10.99
CA THR A 156 -6.91 23.03 10.37
C THR A 156 -6.95 22.92 8.85
N GLU A 157 -5.92 22.37 8.20
CA GLU A 157 -5.90 22.14 6.76
C GLU A 157 -7.05 21.22 6.31
N GLN A 158 -7.31 20.14 7.05
CA GLN A 158 -8.44 19.24 6.78
C GLN A 158 -9.79 19.93 6.92
N GLN A 159 -9.92 20.82 7.91
CA GLN A 159 -11.14 21.57 8.13
C GLN A 159 -11.36 22.58 7.01
N GLN A 160 -10.31 23.31 6.61
CA GLN A 160 -10.37 24.26 5.51
C GLN A 160 -10.78 23.57 4.21
N PHE A 161 -10.11 22.45 3.86
CA PHE A 161 -10.47 21.66 2.68
C PHE A 161 -11.95 21.25 2.67
N ARG A 162 -12.49 20.82 3.82
CA ARG A 162 -13.90 20.44 3.94
C ARG A 162 -14.83 21.63 3.77
N THR A 163 -14.48 22.77 4.34
CA THR A 163 -15.26 24.01 4.19
C THR A 163 -15.28 24.47 2.74
N ASP A 164 -14.13 24.51 2.07
CA ASP A 164 -14.02 24.93 0.66
C ASP A 164 -14.85 24.00 -0.24
N TYR A 165 -14.72 22.68 -0.04
CA TYR A 165 -15.52 21.68 -0.74
C TYR A 165 -17.03 21.86 -0.49
N GLN A 166 -17.45 22.09 0.76
CA GLN A 166 -18.86 22.29 1.08
C GLN A 166 -19.42 23.57 0.46
N GLN A 167 -18.63 24.64 0.44
CA GLN A 167 -19.01 25.89 -0.23
C GLN A 167 -19.15 25.70 -1.73
N LEU A 168 -18.23 24.96 -2.36
CA LEU A 168 -18.32 24.61 -3.78
C LEU A 168 -19.60 23.83 -4.09
N VAL A 169 -19.94 22.80 -3.32
CA VAL A 169 -21.19 22.06 -3.56
C VAL A 169 -22.40 22.95 -3.26
N ALA A 170 -22.36 23.79 -2.22
CA ALA A 170 -23.47 24.65 -1.86
C ALA A 170 -23.72 25.81 -2.86
N SER A 171 -22.76 26.15 -3.72
CA SER A 171 -22.95 27.20 -4.74
C SER A 171 -23.93 26.81 -5.86
N PHE A 172 -24.33 25.55 -5.93
CA PHE A 172 -25.33 25.05 -6.88
C PHE A 172 -26.70 24.98 -6.19
N ALA A 173 -27.72 25.59 -6.78
CA ALA A 173 -29.05 25.67 -6.17
C ALA A 173 -29.81 24.34 -6.26
N ASP A 174 -29.75 23.68 -7.43
CA ASP A 174 -30.53 22.47 -7.70
C ASP A 174 -29.93 21.24 -6.98
N PRO A 175 -30.76 20.39 -6.33
CA PRO A 175 -30.26 19.19 -5.63
C PRO A 175 -29.56 18.17 -6.53
N LEU A 176 -29.99 18.02 -7.79
CA LEU A 176 -29.37 17.10 -8.75
C LEU A 176 -28.02 17.66 -9.22
N GLU A 177 -27.95 18.95 -9.56
CA GLU A 177 -26.68 19.63 -9.87
C GLU A 177 -25.67 19.49 -8.73
N ARG A 178 -26.11 19.69 -7.48
CA ARG A 178 -25.27 19.48 -6.29
C ARG A 178 -24.74 18.05 -6.19
N ALA A 179 -25.57 17.05 -6.49
CA ALA A 179 -25.15 15.65 -6.46
C ALA A 179 -24.17 15.31 -7.59
N ILE A 180 -24.36 15.91 -8.78
CA ILE A 180 -23.43 15.79 -9.92
C ILE A 180 -22.06 16.37 -9.56
N ILE A 181 -22.01 17.59 -9.02
CA ILE A 181 -20.77 18.27 -8.63
C ILE A 181 -20.07 17.56 -7.48
N ASP A 182 -20.81 17.09 -6.47
CA ASP A 182 -20.30 16.28 -5.35
C ASP A 182 -19.58 15.03 -5.88
N LEU A 183 -20.24 14.27 -6.75
CA LEU A 183 -19.62 13.08 -7.35
C LEU A 183 -18.45 13.44 -8.27
N ALA A 184 -18.53 14.51 -9.07
CA ALA A 184 -17.45 14.92 -9.96
C ALA A 184 -16.18 15.27 -9.17
N PHE A 185 -16.33 16.06 -8.09
CA PHE A 185 -15.23 16.39 -7.20
C PHE A 185 -14.54 15.15 -6.65
N TRP A 186 -15.31 14.21 -6.08
CA TRP A 186 -14.72 12.99 -5.52
C TRP A 186 -14.18 12.03 -6.57
N THR A 187 -14.73 12.03 -7.79
CA THR A 187 -14.19 11.26 -8.93
C THR A 187 -12.80 11.75 -9.32
N VAL A 188 -12.55 13.07 -9.29
CA VAL A 188 -11.19 13.62 -9.50
C VAL A 188 -10.23 13.14 -8.42
N GLN A 189 -10.64 13.20 -7.15
CA GLN A 189 -9.80 12.74 -6.04
C GLN A 189 -9.50 11.23 -6.15
N LEU A 190 -10.49 10.43 -6.55
CA LEU A 190 -10.32 8.99 -6.77
C LEU A 190 -9.33 8.71 -7.92
N ASN A 191 -9.43 9.45 -9.02
CA ASN A 191 -8.52 9.35 -10.17
C ASN A 191 -7.08 9.77 -9.81
N HIS A 192 -6.89 10.80 -8.97
CA HIS A 192 -5.58 11.16 -8.45
C HIS A 192 -5.00 10.04 -7.57
N LEU A 193 -5.84 9.42 -6.73
CA LEU A 193 -5.44 8.32 -5.86
C LEU A 193 -4.94 7.12 -6.66
N ALA A 194 -5.62 6.79 -7.77
CA ALA A 194 -5.23 5.73 -8.72
C ALA A 194 -3.82 5.88 -9.29
N LYS A 195 -3.27 7.09 -9.30
CA LYS A 195 -1.96 7.42 -9.89
C LYS A 195 -0.86 7.68 -8.88
N THR A 196 -1.18 7.72 -7.58
CA THR A 196 -0.21 8.17 -6.56
C THR A 196 0.64 7.02 -6.02
N LYS A 197 0.09 5.80 -5.90
CA LYS A 197 0.78 4.63 -5.31
C LYS A 197 0.21 3.33 -5.88
N PRO A 198 0.97 2.21 -5.81
CA PRO A 198 0.37 0.89 -6.02
C PRO A 198 -0.82 0.75 -5.07
N GLN A 199 -1.96 0.41 -5.66
CA GLN A 199 -3.18 0.13 -4.92
C GLN A 199 -2.87 -0.91 -3.85
N ARG A 200 -3.53 -0.77 -2.68
CA ARG A 200 -3.50 -1.86 -1.70
C ARG A 200 -4.10 -3.10 -2.39
N PRO A 201 -3.67 -4.33 -2.05
CA PRO A 201 -4.24 -5.53 -2.70
C PRO A 201 -5.76 -5.64 -2.55
N ASP A 202 -6.34 -4.99 -1.53
CA ASP A 202 -7.76 -4.92 -1.23
C ASP A 202 -8.46 -3.65 -1.74
N ALA A 203 -7.75 -2.74 -2.41
CA ALA A 203 -8.36 -1.52 -2.92
C ALA A 203 -9.19 -1.83 -4.18
N PRO A 204 -10.35 -1.19 -4.37
CA PRO A 204 -11.13 -1.32 -5.59
C PRO A 204 -10.35 -0.74 -6.76
N ASP A 205 -10.63 -1.23 -7.97
CA ASP A 205 -10.10 -0.61 -9.17
C ASP A 205 -10.73 0.77 -9.37
N TYR A 206 -10.00 1.80 -8.95
CA TYR A 206 -10.45 3.19 -9.05
C TYR A 206 -10.74 3.64 -10.50
N TYR A 207 -10.18 2.99 -11.53
CA TYR A 207 -10.53 3.28 -12.92
C TYR A 207 -11.90 2.74 -13.29
N GLU A 208 -12.27 1.56 -12.77
CA GLU A 208 -13.60 1.00 -12.92
C GLU A 208 -14.65 1.86 -12.19
N GLU A 209 -14.33 2.30 -10.97
CA GLU A 209 -15.20 3.20 -10.20
C GLU A 209 -15.39 4.56 -10.89
N LYS A 210 -14.32 5.13 -11.45
CA LYS A 210 -14.43 6.31 -12.31
C LYS A 210 -15.35 6.04 -13.50
N ALA A 211 -15.25 4.89 -14.16
CA ALA A 211 -16.10 4.55 -15.29
C ALA A 211 -17.58 4.48 -14.90
N LYS A 212 -17.91 3.93 -13.73
CA LYS A 212 -19.27 3.93 -13.16
C LYS A 212 -19.79 5.36 -12.96
N ALA A 213 -18.98 6.25 -12.41
CA ALA A 213 -19.36 7.66 -12.24
C ALA A 213 -19.61 8.36 -13.58
N LEU A 214 -18.76 8.13 -14.59
CA LEU A 214 -18.96 8.72 -15.92
C LEU A 214 -20.24 8.22 -16.60
N LYS A 215 -20.55 6.93 -16.47
CA LYS A 215 -21.83 6.37 -16.92
C LYS A 215 -23.00 7.05 -16.24
N LEU A 216 -22.93 7.22 -14.92
CA LEU A 216 -23.99 7.86 -14.16
C LEU A 216 -24.18 9.32 -14.59
N PHE A 217 -23.10 10.10 -14.77
CA PHE A 217 -23.18 11.45 -15.32
C PHE A 217 -23.91 11.47 -16.67
N HIS A 218 -23.56 10.56 -17.58
CA HIS A 218 -24.21 10.46 -18.88
C HIS A 218 -25.71 10.12 -18.82
N GLN A 219 -26.12 9.35 -17.80
CA GLN A 219 -27.51 8.97 -17.59
C GLN A 219 -28.37 10.12 -17.04
N THR A 220 -27.78 11.08 -16.32
CA THR A 220 -28.53 12.24 -15.78
C THR A 220 -29.14 13.12 -16.88
N LYS A 221 -28.56 13.12 -18.08
CA LYS A 221 -28.90 14.04 -19.19
C LYS A 221 -28.93 15.51 -18.75
N ASN A 222 -28.17 15.86 -17.72
CA ASN A 222 -28.14 17.21 -17.16
C ASN A 222 -27.23 18.13 -18.00
N PRO A 223 -27.59 19.40 -18.23
CA PRO A 223 -26.78 20.36 -19.00
C PRO A 223 -25.36 20.61 -18.44
N LEU A 224 -25.11 20.35 -17.16
CA LEU A 224 -23.77 20.43 -16.57
C LEU A 224 -22.83 19.34 -17.10
N VAL A 225 -23.35 18.28 -17.72
CA VAL A 225 -22.57 17.15 -18.23
C VAL A 225 -22.45 17.27 -19.75
N ILE A 226 -21.26 17.64 -20.22
CA ILE A 226 -20.95 17.76 -21.64
C ILE A 226 -20.02 16.61 -22.02
N VAL A 227 -20.42 15.82 -23.01
CA VAL A 227 -19.59 14.76 -23.59
C VAL A 227 -19.13 15.21 -24.97
N GLN A 228 -17.83 15.12 -25.21
CA GLN A 228 -17.16 15.47 -26.45
C GLN A 228 -16.28 14.30 -26.89
N PHE A 229 -15.88 14.26 -28.15
CA PHE A 229 -15.01 13.21 -28.68
C PHE A 229 -13.73 13.81 -29.22
N TYR A 230 -12.59 13.24 -28.83
CA TYR A 230 -11.29 13.56 -29.40
C TYR A 230 -10.80 12.37 -30.19
N ARG A 231 -10.45 12.64 -31.45
CA ARG A 231 -9.83 11.69 -32.36
C ARG A 231 -8.59 12.36 -32.95
N PRO A 232 -7.38 11.89 -32.60
CA PRO A 232 -6.16 12.43 -33.21
C PRO A 232 -6.05 11.99 -34.68
N ASP A 233 -5.14 12.62 -35.43
CA ASP A 233 -4.90 12.30 -36.85
C ASP A 233 -4.47 10.84 -37.04
N ASN A 234 -3.71 10.29 -36.09
CA ASN A 234 -3.31 8.88 -36.03
C ASN A 234 -3.97 8.19 -34.82
N PRO A 235 -5.25 7.79 -34.93
CA PRO A 235 -6.03 7.29 -33.78
C PRO A 235 -5.75 5.81 -33.47
N ASP A 236 -5.16 5.09 -34.41
CA ASP A 236 -4.95 3.65 -34.30
C ASP A 236 -3.61 3.34 -33.63
N LYS A 237 -3.54 2.19 -32.95
CA LYS A 237 -2.29 1.66 -32.39
C LYS A 237 -1.90 0.39 -33.10
N LEU A 238 -0.64 0.34 -33.49
CA LEU A 238 -0.01 -0.85 -34.05
C LEU A 238 0.81 -1.55 -32.97
N TRP A 239 0.48 -2.80 -32.69
CA TRP A 239 1.26 -3.68 -31.81
C TRP A 239 1.92 -4.76 -32.65
N ILE A 240 3.24 -4.85 -32.56
CA ILE A 240 4.06 -5.77 -33.36
C ILE A 240 4.85 -6.65 -32.41
N GLN A 241 4.60 -7.95 -32.47
CA GLN A 241 5.43 -8.96 -31.84
C GLN A 241 6.11 -9.81 -32.94
N LEU A 242 7.43 -9.63 -33.06
CA LEU A 242 8.24 -10.40 -34.00
C LEU A 242 8.56 -11.78 -33.43
N CYS A 243 8.60 -12.79 -34.30
CA CYS A 243 9.15 -14.09 -33.95
C CYS A 243 10.67 -14.00 -33.75
N GLY A 244 11.29 -15.03 -33.16
CA GLY A 244 12.74 -15.02 -32.90
C GLY A 244 13.58 -14.72 -34.14
N HIS A 245 13.19 -15.23 -35.32
CA HIS A 245 13.92 -14.98 -36.56
C HIS A 245 13.87 -13.50 -36.99
N HIS A 246 12.68 -12.94 -37.18
CA HIS A 246 12.51 -11.53 -37.59
C HIS A 246 12.96 -10.55 -36.49
N LEU A 247 12.98 -10.95 -35.22
CA LEU A 247 13.53 -10.14 -34.14
C LEU A 247 15.05 -9.98 -34.27
N GLU A 248 15.78 -11.03 -34.66
CA GLU A 248 17.23 -10.90 -34.91
C GLU A 248 17.53 -10.03 -36.14
N GLU A 249 16.71 -10.14 -37.19
CA GLU A 249 16.81 -9.24 -38.36
C GLU A 249 16.53 -7.78 -37.99
N PHE A 250 15.45 -7.53 -37.23
CA PHE A 250 15.15 -6.21 -36.70
C PHE A 250 16.27 -5.68 -35.81
N ARG A 251 16.91 -6.52 -34.99
CA ARG A 251 18.05 -6.09 -34.16
C ARG A 251 19.23 -5.63 -35.01
N ALA A 252 19.52 -6.33 -36.11
CA ALA A 252 20.52 -5.86 -37.05
C ALA A 252 20.11 -4.51 -37.67
N ALA A 253 18.87 -4.38 -38.13
CA ALA A 253 18.36 -3.13 -38.70
C ALA A 253 18.41 -1.96 -37.70
N ARG A 254 18.03 -2.19 -36.43
CA ARG A 254 18.14 -1.21 -35.34
C ARG A 254 19.58 -0.83 -35.07
N TYR A 255 20.49 -1.80 -35.04
CA TYR A 255 21.90 -1.56 -34.75
C TYR A 255 22.59 -0.71 -35.83
N TYR A 256 22.32 -1.00 -37.10
CA TYR A 256 22.98 -0.32 -38.22
C TYR A 256 22.29 0.97 -38.67
N PHE A 257 20.95 1.06 -38.53
CA PHE A 257 20.17 2.16 -39.10
C PHE A 257 19.29 2.91 -38.08
N ASP A 258 19.37 2.57 -36.80
CA ASP A 258 18.53 3.12 -35.73
C ASP A 258 17.02 3.04 -36.03
N GLN A 259 16.60 2.04 -36.81
CA GLN A 259 15.23 1.86 -37.26
C GLN A 259 14.28 1.53 -36.10
N ARG A 260 13.09 2.13 -36.01
CA ARG A 260 12.10 1.72 -34.99
C ARG A 260 11.35 0.47 -35.47
N VAL A 261 10.75 -0.28 -34.54
CA VAL A 261 10.02 -1.51 -34.89
C VAL A 261 8.86 -1.27 -35.88
N VAL A 262 8.23 -0.09 -35.78
CA VAL A 262 7.16 0.32 -36.70
C VAL A 262 7.71 0.53 -38.10
N ASP A 263 8.80 1.30 -38.23
CA ASP A 263 9.46 1.54 -39.51
C ASP A 263 9.94 0.22 -40.14
N TYR A 264 10.49 -0.70 -39.33
CA TYR A 264 10.90 -2.04 -39.79
C TYR A 264 9.72 -2.85 -40.32
N TYR A 265 8.59 -2.78 -39.63
CA TYR A 265 7.37 -3.44 -40.07
C TYR A 265 6.83 -2.85 -41.37
N GLU A 266 6.87 -1.53 -41.55
CA GLU A 266 6.42 -0.89 -42.79
C GLU A 266 7.26 -1.34 -43.99
N ASP A 267 8.59 -1.42 -43.83
CA ASP A 267 9.49 -1.90 -44.87
C ASP A 267 9.32 -3.39 -45.21
N HIS A 268 8.91 -4.21 -44.23
CA HIS A 268 8.83 -5.67 -44.34
C HIS A 268 7.41 -6.21 -44.14
N GLN A 269 6.39 -5.39 -44.42
CA GLN A 269 5.02 -5.67 -44.02
C GLN A 269 4.51 -7.02 -44.54
N GLN A 270 4.70 -7.31 -45.83
CA GLN A 270 4.25 -8.57 -46.43
C GLN A 270 4.91 -9.80 -45.81
N LEU A 271 6.21 -9.71 -45.49
CA LEU A 271 6.97 -10.78 -44.86
C LEU A 271 6.48 -11.04 -43.44
N ILE A 272 6.30 -9.99 -42.65
CA ILE A 272 5.90 -10.11 -41.24
C ILE A 272 4.44 -10.56 -41.14
N THR A 273 3.54 -9.98 -41.93
CA THR A 273 2.10 -10.33 -41.92
C THR A 273 1.85 -11.76 -42.42
N SER A 274 2.69 -12.28 -43.32
CA SER A 274 2.58 -13.68 -43.79
C SER A 274 3.22 -14.70 -42.84
N CYS A 275 4.02 -14.25 -41.87
CA CYS A 275 4.69 -15.14 -40.93
C CYS A 275 3.72 -15.59 -39.81
N PRO A 276 3.41 -16.90 -39.69
CA PRO A 276 2.45 -17.38 -38.69
C PRO A 276 2.97 -17.30 -37.24
N LYS A 277 4.25 -16.97 -37.05
CA LYS A 277 4.88 -16.82 -35.74
C LYS A 277 5.02 -15.35 -35.30
N CYS A 278 4.74 -14.40 -36.19
CA CYS A 278 4.67 -13.00 -35.83
C CYS A 278 3.22 -12.63 -35.55
N GLU A 279 3.01 -11.69 -34.64
CA GLU A 279 1.70 -11.16 -34.33
C GLU A 279 1.70 -9.65 -34.59
N VAL A 280 0.77 -9.21 -35.42
CA VAL A 280 0.55 -7.79 -35.70
C VAL A 280 -0.90 -7.48 -35.42
N VAL A 281 -1.14 -6.67 -34.40
CA VAL A 281 -2.48 -6.25 -34.00
C VAL A 281 -2.63 -4.78 -34.31
N HIS A 282 -3.59 -4.47 -35.19
CA HIS A 282 -3.97 -3.09 -35.47
C HIS A 282 -5.24 -2.76 -34.69
N GLN A 283 -5.08 -2.01 -33.61
CA GLN A 283 -6.18 -1.62 -32.74
C GLN A 283 -6.69 -0.23 -33.14
N LYS A 284 -7.86 -0.22 -33.80
CA LYS A 284 -8.49 1.01 -34.27
C LYS A 284 -8.92 1.91 -33.12
N ASP A 285 -8.77 3.21 -33.31
CA ASP A 285 -9.22 4.26 -32.37
C ASP A 285 -8.71 4.06 -30.93
N TYR A 286 -7.53 3.45 -30.79
CA TYR A 286 -6.87 3.24 -29.50
C TYR A 286 -6.59 4.55 -28.76
N TYR A 287 -6.14 5.56 -29.49
CA TYR A 287 -5.79 6.88 -28.99
C TYR A 287 -6.97 7.87 -28.99
N SER A 288 -8.12 7.44 -29.50
CA SER A 288 -9.36 8.20 -29.43
C SER A 288 -9.97 8.14 -28.02
N LEU A 289 -10.69 9.18 -27.62
CA LEU A 289 -11.25 9.28 -26.27
C LEU A 289 -12.56 10.07 -26.22
N PHE A 290 -13.36 9.72 -25.23
CA PHE A 290 -14.44 10.58 -24.74
C PHE A 290 -13.87 11.57 -23.73
N HIS A 291 -14.22 12.84 -23.92
CA HIS A 291 -13.97 13.92 -22.98
C HIS A 291 -15.28 14.29 -22.30
N VAL A 292 -15.39 14.00 -21.01
CA VAL A 292 -16.56 14.32 -20.19
C VAL A 292 -16.21 15.52 -19.32
N LYS A 293 -16.88 16.63 -19.56
CA LYS A 293 -16.83 17.83 -18.71
C LYS A 293 -18.05 17.85 -17.81
N VAL A 294 -17.82 18.09 -16.52
CA VAL A 294 -18.89 18.26 -15.53
C VAL A 294 -18.74 19.60 -14.84
N GLY A 295 -19.73 20.47 -14.98
CA GLY A 295 -19.81 21.75 -14.26
C GLY A 295 -20.15 22.94 -15.14
N THR A 296 -19.69 24.11 -14.72
CA THR A 296 -19.94 25.41 -15.36
C THR A 296 -18.64 26.00 -15.91
N THR A 297 -18.71 27.19 -16.50
CA THR A 297 -17.52 27.96 -16.90
C THR A 297 -16.64 28.36 -15.72
N ALA A 298 -17.21 28.55 -14.53
CA ALA A 298 -16.46 28.94 -13.33
C ALA A 298 -15.83 27.74 -12.61
N THR A 299 -16.50 26.59 -12.62
CA THR A 299 -16.02 25.35 -11.99
C THR A 299 -16.30 24.17 -12.91
N ASN A 300 -15.25 23.55 -13.44
CA ASN A 300 -15.37 22.36 -14.27
C ASN A 300 -14.47 21.23 -13.76
N PHE A 301 -14.88 20.01 -14.08
CA PHE A 301 -14.11 18.80 -13.89
C PHE A 301 -14.02 18.05 -15.21
N ASP A 302 -12.80 17.78 -15.64
CA ASP A 302 -12.51 17.11 -16.89
C ASP A 302 -12.12 15.65 -16.66
N PHE A 303 -12.80 14.76 -17.37
CA PHE A 303 -12.51 13.34 -17.36
C PHE A 303 -12.30 12.84 -18.78
N HIS A 304 -11.28 11.99 -18.94
CA HIS A 304 -11.02 11.29 -20.19
C HIS A 304 -11.28 9.80 -20.02
N MET A 305 -11.89 9.19 -21.03
CA MET A 305 -12.10 7.75 -21.11
C MET A 305 -11.71 7.27 -22.52
N PRO A 306 -10.80 6.27 -22.64
CA PRO A 306 -10.46 5.70 -23.94
C PRO A 306 -11.71 5.26 -24.70
N TYR A 307 -11.74 5.50 -26.02
CA TYR A 307 -12.91 5.26 -26.86
C TYR A 307 -13.44 3.83 -26.69
N LEU A 308 -12.55 2.84 -26.74
CA LEU A 308 -12.92 1.42 -26.65
C LEU A 308 -13.57 1.05 -25.30
N LEU A 309 -13.23 1.76 -24.22
CA LEU A 309 -13.85 1.57 -22.91
C LEU A 309 -15.14 2.37 -22.75
N GLY A 310 -15.23 3.54 -23.39
CA GLY A 310 -16.39 4.42 -23.31
C GLY A 310 -17.49 4.11 -24.31
N GLN A 311 -17.20 3.42 -25.41
CA GLN A 311 -18.18 3.11 -26.45
C GLN A 311 -19.42 2.38 -25.90
N PRO A 312 -19.32 1.39 -24.98
CA PRO A 312 -20.50 0.77 -24.37
C PRO A 312 -21.33 1.70 -23.48
N ILE A 313 -20.76 2.84 -23.04
CA ILE A 313 -21.38 3.80 -22.13
C ILE A 313 -22.02 4.96 -22.90
N PHE A 314 -21.27 5.51 -23.85
CA PHE A 314 -21.64 6.74 -24.56
C PHE A 314 -22.15 6.49 -25.99
N GLY A 315 -21.92 5.31 -26.57
CA GLY A 315 -22.26 5.03 -27.96
C GLY A 315 -21.14 5.41 -28.94
N ALA A 316 -21.51 5.77 -30.17
CA ALA A 316 -20.55 6.07 -31.23
C ALA A 316 -19.95 7.46 -31.05
N GLY A 317 -18.63 7.61 -31.22
CA GLY A 317 -17.94 8.90 -31.08
C GLY A 317 -18.45 9.99 -32.04
N SER A 318 -18.97 9.59 -33.20
CA SER A 318 -19.59 10.48 -34.19
C SER A 318 -20.86 11.18 -33.72
N GLN A 319 -21.46 10.73 -32.61
CA GLN A 319 -22.65 11.35 -32.02
C GLN A 319 -22.31 12.59 -31.18
N TYR A 320 -21.02 12.83 -30.92
CA TYR A 320 -20.55 13.89 -30.03
C TYR A 320 -19.77 14.96 -30.80
N PRO A 321 -19.79 16.22 -30.32
CA PRO A 321 -18.95 17.28 -30.86
C PRO A 321 -17.48 16.87 -30.82
N GLN A 322 -16.80 17.03 -31.96
CA GLN A 322 -15.36 16.83 -32.04
C GLN A 322 -14.66 17.96 -31.29
N VAL A 323 -13.61 17.63 -30.55
CA VAL A 323 -12.74 18.62 -29.91
C VAL A 323 -11.29 18.34 -30.27
N GLN A 324 -10.51 19.40 -30.40
CA GLN A 324 -9.06 19.31 -30.34
C GLN A 324 -8.64 19.41 -28.87
N GLN A 325 -7.73 18.54 -28.47
CA GLN A 325 -7.12 18.55 -27.14
C GLN A 325 -5.65 18.90 -27.31
N VAL A 326 -5.18 19.87 -26.53
CA VAL A 326 -3.75 20.14 -26.43
C VAL A 326 -3.18 19.22 -25.36
N GLU A 327 -2.15 18.47 -25.71
CA GLU A 327 -1.47 17.55 -24.81
C GLU A 327 -0.94 18.30 -23.59
N ASN A 328 -1.23 17.81 -22.38
CA ASN A 328 -0.60 18.32 -21.17
C ASN A 328 0.81 17.72 -21.05
N GLU A 329 1.84 18.58 -21.15
CA GLU A 329 3.29 18.36 -21.00
C GLU A 329 3.77 16.90 -20.78
N GLY A 330 4.43 16.31 -21.80
CA GLY A 330 5.46 15.28 -21.62
C GLY A 330 5.18 13.83 -22.04
N SER A 331 4.15 13.52 -22.85
CA SER A 331 4.01 12.34 -23.77
C SER A 331 2.56 11.82 -23.90
N ASP A 332 2.36 11.08 -24.99
CA ASP A 332 1.18 10.42 -25.58
C ASP A 332 0.20 9.77 -24.56
N PHE A 333 -0.65 10.56 -23.89
CA PHE A 333 -1.79 10.11 -23.05
C PHE A 333 -1.52 9.84 -21.55
N ARG A 334 -0.85 10.76 -20.84
CA ARG A 334 -0.92 10.82 -19.36
C ARG A 334 -1.94 11.86 -18.87
N PHE A 335 -3.24 11.60 -19.05
CA PHE A 335 -4.26 12.54 -18.57
C PHE A 335 -4.37 12.61 -17.06
N GLY A 336 -3.93 13.71 -16.46
CA GLY A 336 -4.16 14.08 -15.05
C GLY A 336 -3.07 13.59 -14.10
N ARG A 337 -2.85 14.29 -12.99
CA ARG A 337 -1.74 14.05 -12.06
C ARG A 337 -2.06 13.04 -10.96
N GLY A 338 -1.03 12.47 -10.35
CA GLY A 338 -1.14 11.88 -9.03
C GLY A 338 -1.32 12.95 -7.95
N MET A 339 -1.70 12.53 -6.75
CA MET A 339 -1.74 13.41 -5.60
C MET A 339 -0.33 13.88 -5.24
N ALA A 340 -0.20 15.17 -4.98
CA ALA A 340 1.04 15.78 -4.53
C ALA A 340 1.41 15.29 -3.10
N PRO A 341 2.69 15.34 -2.72
CA PRO A 341 3.10 15.05 -1.35
C PRO A 341 2.29 15.86 -0.33
N GLY A 342 1.66 15.16 0.62
CA GLY A 342 0.85 15.78 1.67
C GLY A 342 -0.63 16.02 1.32
N GLU A 343 -1.01 16.07 0.04
CA GLU A 343 -2.39 16.34 -0.41
C GLU A 343 -3.39 15.32 0.18
N LEU A 344 -3.07 14.02 0.10
CA LEU A 344 -3.89 12.97 0.70
C LEU A 344 -4.08 13.18 2.22
N GLY A 345 -3.07 13.72 2.90
CA GLY A 345 -3.12 14.05 4.31
C GLY A 345 -4.09 15.20 4.62
N LYS A 346 -4.15 16.20 3.75
CA LYS A 346 -5.08 17.35 3.81
C LYS A 346 -6.52 16.94 3.51
N ILE A 347 -6.74 15.98 2.61
CA ILE A 347 -8.08 15.48 2.29
C ILE A 347 -8.64 14.62 3.42
N GLY A 348 -7.80 13.80 4.07
CA GLY A 348 -8.20 12.91 5.16
C GLY A 348 -7.83 11.44 4.99
N GLY A 349 -7.09 11.09 3.93
CA GLY A 349 -6.64 9.73 3.64
C GLY A 349 -7.48 9.01 2.58
N SER A 350 -6.96 7.87 2.08
CA SER A 350 -7.57 7.13 0.97
C SER A 350 -8.98 6.63 1.32
N ARG A 351 -9.16 6.09 2.53
CA ARG A 351 -10.46 5.60 3.02
C ARG A 351 -11.53 6.69 3.08
N TYR A 352 -11.11 7.94 3.33
CA TYR A 352 -12.05 9.06 3.34
C TYR A 352 -12.48 9.41 1.92
N VAL A 353 -11.55 9.46 0.96
CA VAL A 353 -11.84 9.65 -0.46
C VAL A 353 -12.78 8.56 -0.96
N GLU A 354 -12.47 7.29 -0.71
CA GLU A 354 -13.31 6.13 -1.07
C GLU A 354 -14.73 6.28 -0.50
N LYS A 355 -14.85 6.51 0.81
CA LYS A 355 -16.15 6.66 1.47
C LYS A 355 -16.94 7.85 0.92
N ALA A 356 -16.28 8.98 0.67
CA ALA A 356 -16.94 10.17 0.15
C ALA A 356 -17.41 9.98 -1.29
N PHE A 357 -16.59 9.34 -2.14
CA PHE A 357 -16.97 8.93 -3.48
C PHE A 357 -18.22 8.06 -3.49
N TYR A 358 -18.24 6.95 -2.72
CA TYR A 358 -19.40 6.04 -2.72
C TYR A 358 -20.66 6.72 -2.19
N ARG A 359 -20.55 7.59 -1.18
CA ARG A 359 -21.69 8.39 -0.70
C ARG A 359 -22.22 9.33 -1.77
N ALA A 360 -21.34 10.02 -2.49
CA ALA A 360 -21.73 10.93 -3.57
C ALA A 360 -22.36 10.16 -4.75
N PHE A 361 -21.81 8.98 -5.06
CA PHE A 361 -22.30 8.09 -6.11
C PHE A 361 -23.71 7.58 -5.80
N GLU A 362 -23.94 7.10 -4.57
CA GLU A 362 -25.25 6.65 -4.10
C GLU A 362 -26.28 7.79 -4.15
N LYS A 363 -25.90 8.98 -3.66
CA LYS A 363 -26.76 10.17 -3.68
C LYS A 363 -27.19 10.53 -5.10
N LEU A 364 -26.28 10.55 -6.07
CA LEU A 364 -26.65 10.83 -7.46
C LEU A 364 -27.49 9.71 -8.08
N SER A 365 -27.17 8.46 -7.75
CA SER A 365 -27.92 7.29 -8.24
C SER A 365 -29.38 7.30 -7.78
N GLN A 366 -29.66 7.73 -6.54
CA GLN A 366 -31.03 7.89 -6.03
C GLN A 366 -31.82 9.01 -6.74
N LEU A 367 -31.13 10.02 -7.25
CA LEU A 367 -31.73 11.14 -7.97
C LEU A 367 -31.82 10.89 -9.49
N THR A 368 -31.16 9.85 -10.00
CA THR A 368 -31.13 9.52 -11.42
C THR A 368 -32.04 8.32 -11.66
N PRO A 369 -33.17 8.46 -12.37
CA PRO A 369 -34.05 7.34 -12.64
C PRO A 369 -33.30 6.25 -13.43
N PRO A 370 -33.58 4.96 -13.18
CA PRO A 370 -32.98 3.88 -13.95
C PRO A 370 -33.37 4.04 -15.42
N THR A 371 -32.38 4.08 -16.30
CA THR A 371 -32.62 4.04 -17.73
C THR A 371 -33.28 2.69 -18.04
N LYS A 372 -34.52 2.68 -18.55
CA LYS A 372 -35.11 1.45 -19.08
C LYS A 372 -34.18 0.95 -20.18
N ALA A 373 -33.67 -0.27 -20.00
CA ALA A 373 -32.75 -0.92 -20.93
C ALA A 373 -33.40 -1.15 -22.29
#